data_AF-A0A7C2PEL2-F1
#
_entry.id   AF-A0A7C2PEL2-F1
#
_cell.length_a   1.000
_cell.length_b   1.000
_cell.length_c   1.000
_cell.angle_alpha   90.00
_cell.angle_beta   90.00
_cell.angle_gamma   90.00
#
_symmetry.space_group_name_H-M   'P 1'
#
loop_
_entity.id
_entity.type
_entity.pdbx_description
1 polymer ?
#
loop_
_entity_poly.entity_id
_entity_poly.type
_entity_poly.pdbx_seq_one_letter_code
_entity_poly.pdbx_strand_id
1 'polypeptide(L)'
;PSPSDFLKEVYRILKPGGYIIVTTPNVEGLFAKIFRKNWRSVRTDHLFLFSRKNLRDLLEQCGFNVLKYRSWGGIPVEMSSGKIKQITDYWVKYFNVGDVMLFLAQK
;
A
#
# COMPACT_ATOMS: atom_id res chain seq x y z
N PRO A 1 10.95 4.89 15.50
CA PRO A 1 11.35 4.71 14.08
C PRO A 1 10.57 5.67 13.17
N SER A 2 11.27 6.36 12.25
CA SER A 2 10.67 7.35 11.35
C SER A 2 10.68 6.85 9.90
N PRO A 3 9.52 6.70 9.24
CA PRO A 3 9.44 6.30 7.84
C PRO A 3 10.18 7.25 6.88
N SER A 4 10.22 8.56 7.20
CA SER A 4 10.94 9.54 6.39
C SER A 4 12.44 9.31 6.42
N ASP A 5 12.99 9.01 7.60
CA ASP A 5 14.44 8.85 7.76
C ASP A 5 14.91 7.57 7.07
N PHE A 6 14.10 6.51 7.15
CA PHE A 6 14.33 5.29 6.38
C PHE A 6 14.34 5.56 4.87
N LEU A 7 13.33 6.27 4.34
CA LEU A 7 13.25 6.56 2.91
C LEU A 7 14.37 7.49 2.43
N LYS A 8 14.77 8.48 3.23
CA LYS A 8 15.92 9.34 2.94
C LYS A 8 17.22 8.54 2.88
N GLU A 9 17.39 7.57 3.76
CA GLU A 9 18.57 6.70 3.73
C GLU A 9 18.57 5.79 2.49
N VAL A 10 17.43 5.22 2.13
CA VAL A 10 17.26 4.47 0.88
C VAL A 10 17.59 5.36 -0.32
N TYR A 11 17.10 6.60 -0.36
CA TYR A 11 17.42 7.55 -1.42
C TYR A 11 18.93 7.83 -1.47
N ARG A 12 19.59 8.04 -0.32
CA ARG A 12 21.02 8.32 -0.23
C ARG A 12 21.87 7.20 -0.85
N ILE A 13 21.58 5.94 -0.54
CA ILE A 13 22.37 4.77 -0.98
C ILE A 13 22.05 4.31 -2.41
N LEU A 14 20.89 4.68 -2.95
CA LEU A 14 20.50 4.29 -4.29
C LEU A 14 21.33 5.02 -5.35
N LYS A 15 21.73 4.33 -6.42
CA LYS A 15 22.38 4.98 -7.57
C LYS A 15 21.41 5.96 -8.24
N PRO A 16 21.89 7.06 -8.86
CA PRO A 16 21.05 7.91 -9.69
C PRO A 16 20.28 7.10 -10.75
N GLY A 17 18.98 7.36 -10.91
CA GLY A 17 18.10 6.60 -11.80
C GLY A 17 17.65 5.23 -11.27
N GLY A 18 18.08 4.84 -10.07
CA GLY A 18 17.67 3.58 -9.44
C GLY A 18 16.20 3.59 -8.98
N TYR A 19 15.63 2.40 -8.81
CA TYR A 19 14.22 2.22 -8.48
C TYR A 19 14.00 1.62 -7.10
N ILE A 20 12.87 1.96 -6.50
CA ILE A 20 12.33 1.32 -5.31
C ILE A 20 10.91 0.83 -5.58
N ILE A 21 10.56 -0.27 -4.94
CA ILE A 21 9.19 -0.80 -4.89
C ILE A 21 8.80 -0.86 -3.42
N VAL A 22 7.74 -0.13 -3.04
CA VAL A 22 7.27 -0.04 -1.66
C VAL A 22 5.88 -0.64 -1.58
N THR A 23 5.66 -1.56 -0.62
CA THR A 23 4.37 -2.19 -0.37
C THR A 23 3.98 -2.07 1.10
N THR A 24 2.72 -1.74 1.37
CA THR A 24 2.17 -1.64 2.73
C THR A 24 0.64 -1.71 2.69
N PRO A 25 -0.05 -2.05 3.80
CA PRO A 25 -1.50 -1.90 3.87
C PRO A 25 -1.95 -0.47 3.55
N ASN A 26 -3.13 -0.35 2.93
CA ASN A 26 -3.77 0.91 2.57
C ASN A 26 -5.03 1.10 3.42
N VAL A 27 -5.00 2.03 4.37
CA VAL A 27 -6.15 2.31 5.26
C VAL A 27 -7.37 2.85 4.49
N GLU A 28 -7.16 3.36 3.27
CA GLU A 28 -8.24 3.83 2.41
C GLU A 28 -8.76 2.78 1.42
N GLY A 29 -8.22 1.56 1.45
CA GLY A 29 -8.69 0.45 0.62
C GLY A 29 -10.15 0.10 0.90
N LEU A 30 -10.85 -0.46 -0.09
CA LEU A 30 -12.29 -0.76 -0.02
C LEU A 30 -12.64 -1.56 1.23
N PHE A 31 -11.97 -2.68 1.46
CA PHE A 31 -12.23 -3.53 2.62
C PHE A 31 -11.67 -2.98 3.93
N ALA A 32 -10.63 -2.15 3.89
CA ALA A 32 -10.18 -1.41 5.06
C ALA A 32 -11.28 -0.46 5.58
N LYS A 33 -11.96 0.25 4.67
CA LYS A 33 -13.09 1.14 4.99
C LYS A 33 -14.35 0.39 5.43
N ILE A 34 -14.61 -0.79 4.86
CA ILE A 34 -15.76 -1.65 5.24
C ILE A 34 -15.55 -2.22 6.65
N PHE A 35 -14.39 -2.81 6.93
CA PHE A 35 -14.14 -3.51 8.19
C PHE A 35 -13.68 -2.58 9.32
N ARG A 36 -13.13 -1.40 9.02
CA ARG A 36 -12.70 -0.38 9.99
C ARG A 36 -11.82 -0.98 11.10
N LYS A 37 -12.25 -0.91 12.37
CA LYS A 37 -11.53 -1.48 13.52
C LYS A 37 -11.33 -3.01 13.45
N ASN A 38 -12.16 -3.71 12.67
CA ASN A 38 -12.06 -5.15 12.44
C ASN A 38 -11.23 -5.49 11.20
N TRP A 39 -10.63 -4.49 10.54
CA TRP A 39 -9.77 -4.73 9.39
C TRP A 39 -8.49 -5.45 9.83
N ARG A 40 -8.12 -6.51 9.10
CA ARG A 40 -6.99 -7.41 9.41
C ARG A 40 -5.64 -6.72 9.61
N SER A 41 -5.47 -5.51 9.07
CA SER A 41 -4.23 -4.73 9.19
C SER A 41 -4.26 -3.73 10.34
N VAL A 42 -5.35 -3.61 11.09
CA VAL A 42 -5.34 -2.89 12.38
C VAL A 42 -4.71 -3.83 13.41
N ARG A 43 -3.38 -3.74 13.54
CA ARG A 43 -2.57 -4.59 14.41
C ARG A 43 -1.44 -3.78 15.04
N THR A 44 -0.94 -4.22 16.17
CA THR A 44 0.12 -3.52 16.93
C THR A 44 1.46 -3.45 16.19
N ASP A 45 1.70 -4.36 15.24
CA ASP A 45 2.88 -4.36 14.37
C ASP A 45 2.81 -3.36 13.20
N HIS A 46 1.61 -2.86 12.85
CA HIS A 46 1.43 -1.78 11.88
C HIS A 46 1.44 -0.42 12.56
N LEU A 47 2.63 0.03 12.97
CA LEU A 47 2.84 1.30 13.67
C LEU A 47 2.33 2.53 12.91
N PHE A 48 2.29 2.46 11.57
CA PHE A 48 1.81 3.53 10.70
C PHE A 48 0.77 2.97 9.72
N LEU A 49 -0.44 3.54 9.74
CA LEU A 49 -1.51 3.23 8.81
C LEU A 49 -1.51 4.24 7.66
N PHE A 50 -0.85 3.87 6.56
CA PHE A 50 -0.74 4.75 5.40
C PHE A 50 -2.00 4.75 4.53
N SER A 51 -2.33 5.92 3.99
CA SER A 51 -3.19 6.06 2.82
C SER A 51 -2.35 6.12 1.55
N ARG A 52 -2.99 5.89 0.40
CA ARG A 52 -2.37 6.13 -0.93
C ARG A 52 -1.76 7.52 -1.01
N LYS A 53 -2.50 8.54 -0.54
CA LYS A 53 -2.06 9.94 -0.57
C LYS A 53 -0.82 10.14 0.29
N ASN A 54 -0.87 9.74 1.56
CA ASN A 54 0.21 10.06 2.50
C ASN A 54 1.51 9.31 2.18
N LEU A 55 1.44 8.07 1.69
CA LEU A 55 2.64 7.35 1.25
C LEU A 55 3.24 7.97 -0.01
N ARG A 56 2.40 8.40 -0.96
CA ARG A 56 2.85 9.12 -2.16
C ARG A 56 3.57 10.41 -1.77
N ASP A 57 2.93 11.24 -0.96
CA ASP A 57 3.48 12.52 -0.52
C ASP A 57 4.81 12.31 0.21
N LEU A 58 4.90 11.28 1.08
CA LEU A 58 6.13 10.95 1.78
C LEU A 58 7.28 10.53 0.83
N LEU A 59 6.98 9.72 -0.19
CA LEU A 59 7.97 9.32 -1.21
C LEU A 59 8.49 10.54 -1.97
N GLU A 60 7.59 11.41 -2.41
CA GLU A 60 7.92 12.63 -3.16
C GLU A 60 8.73 13.62 -2.29
N GLN A 61 8.36 13.79 -1.01
CA GLN A 61 9.12 14.58 -0.04
C GLN A 61 10.52 14.04 0.25
N CYS A 62 10.73 12.73 0.10
CA CYS A 62 12.05 12.10 0.24
C CYS A 62 12.89 12.14 -1.05
N GLY A 63 12.39 12.79 -2.10
CA GLY A 63 13.10 13.00 -3.37
C GLY A 63 12.77 11.99 -4.47
N PHE A 64 11.90 11.00 -4.22
CA PHE A 64 11.55 10.02 -5.24
C PHE A 64 10.50 10.55 -6.21
N ASN A 65 10.66 10.23 -7.50
CA ASN A 65 9.63 10.40 -8.52
C ASN A 65 8.71 9.17 -8.55
N VAL A 66 7.43 9.32 -8.21
CA VAL A 66 6.45 8.23 -8.19
C VAL A 66 5.93 7.91 -9.60
N LEU A 67 6.28 6.74 -10.11
CA LEU A 67 5.99 6.33 -11.49
C LEU A 67 4.69 5.53 -11.61
N LYS A 68 4.40 4.66 -10.65
CA LYS A 68 3.25 3.74 -10.75
C LYS A 68 2.67 3.40 -9.40
N TYR A 69 1.36 3.21 -9.39
CA TYR A 69 0.58 2.74 -8.24
C TYR A 69 -0.24 1.51 -8.63
N ARG A 70 -0.25 0.50 -7.77
CA ARG A 70 -1.12 -0.69 -7.85
C ARG A 70 -1.61 -1.06 -6.46
N SER A 71 -2.71 -1.79 -6.41
CA SER A 71 -3.29 -2.28 -5.17
C SER A 71 -4.01 -3.60 -5.40
N TRP A 72 -4.15 -4.35 -4.31
CA TRP A 72 -4.86 -5.62 -4.25
C TRP A 72 -5.35 -5.84 -2.83
N GLY A 73 -6.02 -6.97 -2.59
CA GLY A 73 -6.52 -7.35 -1.28
C GLY A 73 -8.01 -7.11 -1.15
N GLY A 74 -8.74 -8.22 -1.26
CA GLY A 74 -10.19 -8.31 -1.21
C GLY A 74 -10.70 -8.86 0.12
N ILE A 75 -11.82 -9.59 0.06
CA ILE A 75 -12.44 -10.21 1.24
C ILE A 75 -11.52 -11.32 1.79
N PRO A 76 -11.34 -11.41 3.13
CA PRO A 76 -10.66 -12.54 3.76
C PRO A 76 -11.29 -13.88 3.38
N VAL A 77 -10.48 -14.95 3.29
CA VAL A 77 -10.95 -16.29 2.87
C VAL A 77 -12.01 -16.83 3.85
N GLU A 78 -11.88 -16.45 5.12
CA GLU A 78 -12.74 -16.86 6.23
C GLU A 78 -14.15 -16.27 6.11
N MET A 79 -14.32 -15.22 5.30
CA MET A 79 -15.58 -14.45 5.21
C MET A 79 -16.31 -14.62 3.87
N SER A 80 -15.76 -15.39 2.93
CA SER A 80 -16.34 -15.54 1.58
C SER A 80 -16.09 -16.92 1.00
N SER A 81 -17.07 -17.45 0.27
CA SER A 81 -16.84 -18.62 -0.59
C SER A 81 -15.79 -18.33 -1.67
N GLY A 82 -15.10 -19.36 -2.14
CA GLY A 82 -13.98 -19.22 -3.09
C GLY A 82 -14.36 -18.52 -4.39
N LYS A 83 -15.56 -18.77 -4.94
CA LYS A 83 -16.03 -18.14 -6.18
C LYS A 83 -16.31 -16.63 -6.02
N ILE A 84 -16.96 -16.25 -4.92
CA ILE A 84 -17.23 -14.84 -4.62
C ILE A 84 -15.90 -14.10 -4.41
N LYS A 85 -14.96 -14.72 -3.68
CA LYS A 85 -13.64 -14.15 -3.45
C LYS A 85 -12.92 -13.87 -4.77
N GLN A 86 -12.88 -14.83 -5.70
CA GLN A 86 -12.23 -14.65 -7.01
C GLN A 86 -12.79 -13.45 -7.79
N ILE A 87 -14.11 -13.32 -7.83
CA ILE A 87 -14.78 -12.19 -8.49
C ILE A 87 -14.40 -10.88 -7.81
N THR A 88 -14.49 -10.81 -6.48
CA THR A 88 -14.15 -9.58 -5.73
C THR A 88 -12.68 -9.20 -5.88
N ASP A 89 -11.75 -10.15 -5.83
CA ASP A 89 -10.32 -9.91 -6.02
C ASP A 89 -10.02 -9.38 -7.42
N TYR A 90 -10.71 -9.88 -8.45
CA TYR A 90 -10.60 -9.37 -9.82
C TYR A 90 -11.01 -7.90 -9.88
N TRP A 91 -12.20 -7.57 -9.37
CA TRP A 91 -12.73 -6.19 -9.40
C TRP A 91 -11.88 -5.22 -8.57
N VAL A 92 -11.42 -5.64 -7.40
CA VAL A 92 -10.55 -4.82 -6.54
C VAL A 92 -9.25 -4.46 -7.24
N LYS A 93 -8.63 -5.42 -7.93
CA LYS A 93 -7.42 -5.18 -8.72
C LYS A 93 -7.71 -4.30 -9.94
N TYR A 94 -8.83 -4.56 -10.63
CA TYR A 94 -9.24 -3.81 -11.82
C TYR A 94 -9.46 -2.32 -11.51
N PHE A 95 -10.23 -2.02 -10.47
CA PHE A 95 -10.49 -0.64 -10.03
C PHE A 95 -9.37 -0.04 -9.19
N ASN A 96 -8.38 -0.84 -8.81
CA ASN A 96 -7.22 -0.40 -8.03
C ASN A 96 -7.63 0.21 -6.67
N VAL A 97 -8.52 -0.50 -5.96
CA VAL A 97 -9.12 -0.10 -4.66
C VAL A 97 -8.78 -1.05 -3.51
N GLY A 98 -7.68 -1.79 -3.63
CA GLY A 98 -7.25 -2.81 -2.68
C GLY A 98 -6.81 -2.26 -1.32
N ASP A 99 -6.90 -3.13 -0.30
CA ASP A 99 -6.44 -2.87 1.07
C ASP A 99 -4.92 -3.06 1.26
N VAL A 100 -4.21 -3.48 0.22
CA VAL A 100 -2.75 -3.46 0.12
C VAL A 100 -2.37 -2.62 -1.09
N MET A 101 -1.36 -1.76 -0.94
CA MET A 101 -0.87 -0.89 -2.02
C MET A 101 0.61 -1.11 -2.30
N LEU A 102 0.98 -0.80 -3.54
CA LEU A 102 2.33 -0.85 -4.07
C LEU A 102 2.62 0.41 -4.89
N PHE A 103 3.78 1.00 -4.64
CA PHE A 103 4.34 2.08 -5.42
C PHE A 103 5.66 1.66 -6.06
N LEU A 104 5.83 2.00 -7.33
CA LEU A 104 7.13 2.05 -8.00
C LEU A 104 7.56 3.51 -8.05
N ALA A 105 8.75 3.81 -7.55
CA ALA A 105 9.33 5.14 -7.61
C ALA A 105 10.80 5.09 -8.00
N GLN A 106 11.32 6.19 -8.53
CA GLN A 106 12.67 6.32 -9.03
C GLN A 106 13.40 7.46 -8.30
N LYS A 107 14.71 7.29 -8.07
CA LYS A 107 15.61 8.37 -7.67
C LYS A 107 16.06 9.18 -8.87
#